data_AF-A0A0A5GL10-F1
#
_entry.id   AF-A0A0A5GL10-F1
#
_cell.length_a   1.000
_cell.length_b   1.000
_cell.length_c   1.000
_cell.angle_alpha   90.00
_cell.angle_beta   90.00
_cell.angle_gamma   90.00
#
_symmetry.space_group_name_H-M   'P 1'
#
loop_
_entity.id
_entity.type
_entity.pdbx_description
1 polymer ?
#
loop_
_entity_poly.entity_id
_entity_poly.type
_entity_poly.pdbx_seq_one_letter_code
_entity_poly.pdbx_strand_id
1 'polypeptide(L)'
;MHKALLTIASLFMFAFLAGCGLEQKSFSQFYEGDLSEVTKVVITDGNTGYKKVVEKKPKIQALLEQIKDVQFIPDENQEERTGFNYSISLFEKGESTFQFGLTKVNDHYYHTEPDLYPIIDQFYKQLKVKKE
;
A
#
# COMPACT_ATOMS: atom_id res chain seq x y z
N MET A 1 56.72 -13.04 -2.66
CA MET A 1 55.71 -11.97 -2.46
C MET A 1 54.28 -12.45 -2.71
N HIS A 2 53.87 -13.67 -2.30
CA HIS A 2 52.55 -14.23 -2.68
C HIS A 2 51.76 -14.84 -1.52
N LYS A 3 52.14 -14.61 -0.26
CA LYS A 3 51.42 -15.17 0.91
C LYS A 3 50.71 -14.12 1.77
N ALA A 4 50.97 -12.82 1.54
CA ALA A 4 50.30 -11.73 2.23
C ALA A 4 49.10 -11.14 1.45
N LEU A 5 48.90 -11.55 0.19
CA LEU A 5 47.81 -11.04 -0.65
C LEU A 5 46.54 -11.91 -0.56
N LEU A 6 46.65 -13.14 -0.04
CA LEU A 6 45.50 -14.05 0.08
C LEU A 6 44.67 -13.84 1.35
N THR A 7 45.15 -13.04 2.31
CA THR A 7 44.49 -12.84 3.62
C THR A 7 43.63 -11.58 3.69
N ILE A 8 43.46 -10.83 2.59
CA ILE A 8 42.62 -9.62 2.54
C ILE A 8 41.30 -9.86 1.80
N ALA A 9 41.18 -10.96 1.05
CA ALA A 9 39.97 -11.27 0.27
C ALA A 9 38.86 -11.99 1.09
N SER A 10 39.13 -12.35 2.35
CA SER A 10 38.23 -13.19 3.16
C SER A 10 37.39 -12.41 4.20
N LEU A 11 37.54 -11.09 4.31
CA LEU A 11 36.89 -10.29 5.36
C LEU A 11 35.79 -9.32 4.86
N PHE A 12 35.50 -9.31 3.56
CA PHE A 12 34.45 -8.46 2.97
C PHE A 12 33.16 -9.22 2.60
N MET A 13 32.95 -10.40 3.19
CA MET A 13 31.76 -11.23 2.95
C MET A 13 30.91 -11.41 4.21
N PHE A 14 30.79 -10.36 5.03
CA PHE A 14 29.95 -10.38 6.24
C PHE A 14 29.05 -9.14 6.41
N ALA A 15 28.87 -8.31 5.36
CA ALA A 15 28.19 -7.02 5.49
C ALA A 15 26.76 -6.94 4.89
N PHE A 16 26.12 -8.05 4.50
CA PHE A 16 24.73 -8.02 3.99
C PHE A 16 23.84 -9.09 4.61
N LEU A 17 23.88 -9.21 5.94
CA LEU A 17 22.81 -9.85 6.72
C LEU A 17 21.99 -8.78 7.46
N ALA A 18 21.71 -7.64 6.80
CA ALA A 18 20.57 -6.83 7.22
C ALA A 18 19.33 -7.71 6.99
N GLY A 19 18.66 -8.08 8.08
CA GLY A 19 17.66 -9.14 8.09
C GLY A 19 16.59 -8.94 7.02
N CYS A 20 16.28 -10.02 6.30
CA CYS A 20 15.13 -10.12 5.40
C CYS A 20 13.82 -10.04 6.21
N GLY A 21 13.40 -8.84 6.59
CA GLY A 21 12.13 -8.57 7.25
C GLY A 21 11.27 -7.62 6.40
N LEU A 22 9.95 -7.71 6.55
CA LEU A 22 9.05 -6.69 6.02
C LEU A 22 9.29 -5.39 6.78
N GLU A 23 9.39 -4.27 6.06
CA GLU A 23 9.58 -2.95 6.66
C GLU A 23 8.24 -2.26 6.90
N GLN A 24 8.17 -1.48 7.97
CA GLN A 24 7.13 -0.47 8.13
C GLN A 24 7.29 0.60 7.06
N LYS A 25 6.19 0.93 6.38
CA LYS A 25 6.16 1.95 5.33
C LYS A 25 4.91 2.80 5.44
N SER A 26 5.00 4.09 5.13
CA SER A 26 3.81 4.91 4.88
C SER A 26 3.11 4.48 3.59
N PHE A 27 1.85 4.88 3.42
CA PHE A 27 1.16 4.76 2.14
C PHE A 27 1.96 5.37 0.98
N SER A 28 2.49 6.58 1.17
CA SER A 28 3.29 7.28 0.16
C SER A 28 4.60 6.57 -0.18
N GLN A 29 5.16 5.77 0.73
CA GLN A 29 6.34 4.95 0.45
C GLN A 29 6.00 3.66 -0.31
N PHE A 30 4.78 3.14 -0.16
CA PHE A 30 4.28 2.05 -1.01
C PHE A 30 3.95 2.52 -2.42
N TYR A 31 3.46 3.75 -2.56
CA TYR A 31 3.15 4.34 -3.85
C TYR A 31 4.39 4.97 -4.48
N GLU A 32 5.08 4.26 -5.36
CA GLU A 32 6.32 4.74 -6.00
C GLU A 32 6.10 5.88 -7.02
N GLY A 33 4.85 6.19 -7.37
CA GLY A 33 4.49 7.26 -8.30
C GLY A 33 4.21 8.62 -7.63
N ASP A 34 3.79 9.58 -8.45
CA ASP A 34 3.30 10.87 -7.93
C ASP A 34 1.79 10.78 -7.65
N LEU A 35 1.39 10.89 -6.38
CA LEU A 35 -0.03 10.90 -5.98
C LEU A 35 -0.83 12.01 -6.67
N SER A 36 -0.16 13.08 -7.12
CA SER A 36 -0.76 14.17 -7.89
C SER A 36 -1.18 13.73 -9.30
N GLU A 37 -0.67 12.62 -9.83
CA GLU A 37 -1.00 12.09 -11.16
C GLU A 37 -2.23 11.16 -11.15
N VAL A 38 -2.66 10.67 -9.99
CA VAL A 38 -3.83 9.77 -9.85
C VAL A 38 -5.11 10.43 -10.38
N THR A 39 -5.71 9.86 -11.42
CA THR A 39 -6.91 10.40 -12.09
C THR A 39 -8.19 9.68 -11.72
N LYS A 40 -8.10 8.44 -11.24
CA LYS A 40 -9.26 7.65 -10.84
C LYS A 40 -8.95 6.77 -9.63
N VAL A 41 -9.92 6.64 -8.74
CA VAL A 41 -9.91 5.70 -7.61
C VAL A 41 -11.13 4.81 -7.71
N VAL A 42 -10.93 3.49 -7.62
CA VAL A 42 -12.01 2.52 -7.53
C VAL A 42 -11.96 1.86 -6.16
N ILE A 43 -13.06 1.91 -5.42
CA ILE A 43 -13.18 1.25 -4.12
C ILE A 43 -14.21 0.12 -4.25
N THR A 44 -13.77 -1.10 -4.00
CA THR A 44 -14.60 -2.31 -3.97
C THR A 44 -14.90 -2.68 -2.53
N ASP A 45 -16.18 -2.77 -2.17
CA ASP A 45 -16.63 -3.33 -0.89
C ASP A 45 -16.55 -4.85 -0.95
N GLY A 46 -15.75 -5.47 -0.09
CA GLY A 46 -15.54 -6.92 -0.08
C GLY A 46 -16.72 -7.71 0.51
N ASN A 47 -17.65 -7.04 1.21
CA ASN A 47 -18.86 -7.70 1.74
C ASN A 47 -19.94 -7.88 0.67
N THR A 48 -20.02 -6.94 -0.29
CA THR A 48 -21.09 -6.89 -1.30
C THR A 48 -20.60 -7.07 -2.73
N GLY A 49 -19.30 -6.88 -2.97
CA GLY A 49 -18.71 -6.79 -4.31
C GLY A 49 -18.98 -5.46 -5.02
N TYR A 50 -19.74 -4.54 -4.42
CA TYR A 50 -20.09 -3.27 -5.05
C TYR A 50 -18.89 -2.33 -5.18
N LYS A 51 -18.77 -1.72 -6.36
CA LYS A 51 -17.71 -0.80 -6.70
C LYS A 51 -18.22 0.64 -6.71
N LYS A 52 -17.43 1.56 -6.19
CA LYS A 52 -17.62 2.99 -6.37
C LYS A 52 -16.41 3.58 -7.08
N VAL A 53 -16.67 4.32 -8.15
CA VAL A 53 -15.67 4.96 -8.98
C VAL A 53 -15.63 6.46 -8.67
N VAL A 54 -14.43 6.99 -8.45
CA VAL A 54 -14.18 8.41 -8.20
C VAL A 54 -13.20 8.94 -9.23
N GLU A 55 -13.64 9.91 -10.02
CA GLU A 55 -12.81 10.58 -11.05
C GLU A 55 -12.67 12.09 -10.79
N LYS A 56 -13.36 12.60 -9.75
CA LYS A 56 -13.29 14.02 -9.40
C LYS A 56 -11.95 14.30 -8.71
N LYS A 57 -11.00 14.88 -9.44
CA LYS A 57 -9.64 15.17 -8.97
C LYS A 57 -9.57 15.78 -7.56
N PRO A 58 -10.35 16.81 -7.18
CA PRO A 58 -10.29 17.36 -5.83
C PRO A 58 -10.67 16.36 -4.73
N LYS A 59 -11.61 15.43 -5.00
CA LYS A 59 -12.00 14.39 -4.06
C LYS A 59 -10.92 13.31 -3.91
N ILE A 60 -10.29 12.95 -5.02
CA ILE A 60 -9.18 11.99 -5.04
C ILE A 60 -8.02 12.56 -4.22
N GLN A 61 -7.61 13.80 -4.51
CA GLN A 61 -6.50 14.45 -3.82
C GLN A 61 -6.79 14.62 -2.32
N ALA A 62 -8.02 14.99 -1.95
CA ALA A 62 -8.41 15.06 -0.54
C ALA A 62 -8.32 13.70 0.18
N LEU A 63 -8.67 12.59 -0.48
CA LEU A 63 -8.50 11.25 0.08
C LEU A 63 -7.02 10.89 0.22
N LEU A 64 -6.24 11.05 -0.86
CA LEU A 64 -4.82 10.67 -0.88
C LEU A 64 -4.01 11.47 0.15
N GLU A 65 -4.29 12.77 0.29
CA GLU A 65 -3.68 13.63 1.30
C GLU A 65 -3.99 13.17 2.74
N GLN A 66 -5.17 12.63 3.00
CA GLN A 66 -5.52 12.08 4.32
C GLN A 66 -4.79 10.79 4.65
N ILE A 67 -4.48 9.97 3.65
CA ILE A 67 -3.90 8.64 3.87
C ILE A 67 -2.40 8.56 3.60
N LYS A 68 -1.79 9.58 2.98
CA LYS A 68 -0.39 9.53 2.51
C LYS A 68 0.63 9.18 3.59
N ASP A 69 0.36 9.58 4.83
CA ASP A 69 1.25 9.39 5.97
C ASP A 69 0.84 8.22 6.87
N VAL A 70 -0.28 7.53 6.54
CA VAL A 70 -0.73 6.32 7.25
C VAL A 70 0.38 5.28 7.17
N GLN A 71 0.83 4.85 8.35
CA GLN A 71 1.85 3.83 8.50
C GLN A 71 1.22 2.46 8.36
N PHE A 72 1.84 1.59 7.57
CA PHE A 72 1.54 0.17 7.48
C PHE A 72 2.64 -0.56 8.24
N ILE A 73 2.27 -1.14 9.37
CA ILE A 73 3.17 -1.86 10.27
C ILE A 73 2.93 -3.35 10.02
N PRO A 74 3.96 -4.11 9.57
CA PRO A 74 3.79 -5.52 9.27
C PRO A 74 3.27 -6.29 10.49
N ASP A 75 2.24 -7.12 10.29
CA ASP A 75 1.75 -7.99 11.35
C ASP A 75 2.78 -9.09 11.63
N GLU A 76 2.96 -9.46 12.90
CA GLU A 76 3.79 -10.62 13.27
C GLU A 76 3.23 -11.92 12.66
N ASN A 77 1.91 -12.06 12.62
CA ASN A 77 1.24 -13.20 11.98
C ASN A 77 0.91 -12.89 10.51
N GLN A 78 1.64 -13.52 9.59
CA GLN A 78 1.45 -13.44 8.14
C GLN A 78 0.67 -14.64 7.54
N GLU A 79 0.01 -15.45 8.36
CA GLU A 79 -0.86 -16.53 7.88
C GLU A 79 -1.95 -15.99 6.95
N GLU A 80 -2.33 -16.80 5.97
CA GLU A 80 -3.35 -16.44 4.99
C GLU A 80 -4.70 -16.15 5.66
N ARG A 81 -5.33 -15.06 5.25
CA ARG A 81 -6.64 -14.60 5.75
C ARG A 81 -7.61 -14.56 4.58
N THR A 82 -8.87 -14.88 4.86
CA THR A 82 -9.94 -14.83 3.86
C THR A 82 -10.80 -13.59 4.05
N GLY A 83 -11.33 -13.07 2.94
CA GLY A 83 -12.16 -11.86 2.94
C GLY A 83 -11.37 -10.55 3.10
N PHE A 84 -12.06 -9.44 2.87
CA PHE A 84 -11.56 -8.09 3.07
C PHE A 84 -12.72 -7.10 3.18
N ASN A 85 -12.52 -5.97 3.83
CA ASN A 85 -13.55 -4.92 3.94
C ASN A 85 -13.60 -4.04 2.68
N TYR A 86 -12.47 -3.45 2.31
CA TYR A 86 -12.34 -2.63 1.11
C TYR A 86 -11.05 -2.97 0.36
N SER A 87 -11.15 -2.98 -0.98
CA SER A 87 -9.99 -2.95 -1.87
C SER A 87 -10.02 -1.66 -2.68
N ILE A 88 -8.90 -0.94 -2.68
CA ILE A 88 -8.73 0.36 -3.30
C ILE A 88 -7.75 0.21 -4.45
N SER A 89 -8.15 0.63 -5.65
CA SER A 89 -7.31 0.67 -6.84
C SER A 89 -7.13 2.10 -7.31
N LEU A 90 -5.88 2.53 -7.46
CA LEU A 90 -5.48 3.81 -8.01
C LEU A 90 -5.15 3.67 -9.49
N PHE A 91 -5.49 4.69 -10.26
CA PHE A 91 -5.25 4.73 -11.69
C PHE A 91 -4.59 6.03 -12.12
N GLU A 92 -3.63 5.91 -13.04
CA GLU A 92 -3.01 7.02 -13.77
C GLU A 92 -3.20 6.78 -15.26
N LYS A 93 -3.52 7.83 -16.02
CA LYS A 93 -3.69 7.75 -17.49
C LYS A 93 -4.59 6.60 -18.00
N GLY A 94 -5.50 6.12 -17.15
CA GLY A 94 -6.44 5.04 -17.46
C GLY A 94 -5.98 3.64 -17.02
N GLU A 95 -4.72 3.47 -16.61
CA GLU A 95 -4.14 2.20 -16.17
C GLU A 95 -4.12 2.09 -14.65
N SER A 96 -4.29 0.87 -14.12
CA SER A 96 -4.21 0.63 -12.67
C SER A 96 -2.75 0.61 -12.26
N THR A 97 -2.34 1.56 -11.41
CA THR A 97 -0.94 1.70 -10.98
C THR A 97 -0.67 1.10 -9.62
N PHE A 98 -1.69 1.06 -8.75
CA PHE A 98 -1.53 0.52 -7.40
C PHE A 98 -2.85 -0.03 -6.87
N GLN A 99 -2.81 -1.17 -6.17
CA GLN A 99 -3.96 -1.75 -5.50
C GLN A 99 -3.57 -2.19 -4.09
N PHE A 100 -4.41 -1.85 -3.12
CA PHE A 100 -4.21 -2.21 -1.73
C PHE A 100 -5.54 -2.50 -1.03
N GLY A 101 -5.48 -3.30 0.03
CA GLY A 101 -6.55 -3.45 1.00
C GLY A 101 -6.23 -2.66 2.27
N LEU A 102 -7.19 -2.60 3.18
CA LEU A 102 -7.01 -1.89 4.46
C LEU A 102 -5.92 -2.48 5.34
N THR A 103 -5.68 -3.78 5.21
CA THR A 103 -4.75 -4.54 6.04
C THR A 103 -3.82 -5.42 5.19
N LYS A 104 -3.78 -5.20 3.87
CA LYS A 104 -3.05 -6.06 2.94
C LYS A 104 -2.47 -5.26 1.78
N VAL A 105 -1.17 -5.34 1.56
CA VAL A 105 -0.45 -4.72 0.44
C VAL A 105 0.57 -5.73 -0.08
N ASN A 106 0.66 -5.92 -1.40
CA ASN A 106 1.62 -6.85 -2.03
C ASN A 106 1.68 -8.23 -1.37
N ASP A 107 0.50 -8.80 -1.07
CA ASP A 107 0.34 -10.09 -0.39
C ASP A 107 0.80 -10.21 1.07
N HIS A 108 1.22 -9.10 1.68
CA HIS A 108 1.58 -9.04 3.10
C HIS A 108 0.53 -8.34 3.94
N TYR A 109 0.39 -8.76 5.19
CA TYR A 109 -0.57 -8.23 6.15
C TYR A 109 0.03 -7.15 7.04
N TYR A 110 -0.78 -6.12 7.29
CA TYR A 110 -0.40 -4.96 8.08
C TYR A 110 -1.57 -4.53 8.94
N HIS A 111 -1.26 -3.97 10.11
CA HIS A 111 -2.13 -3.00 10.77
C HIS A 111 -1.67 -1.60 10.41
N THR A 112 -2.57 -0.62 10.54
CA THR A 112 -2.30 0.75 10.11
C THR A 112 -2.41 1.75 11.26
N GLU A 113 -1.51 2.74 11.26
CA GLU A 113 -1.54 3.86 12.18
C GLU A 113 -1.51 5.22 11.43
N PRO A 114 -2.56 6.05 11.52
CA PRO A 114 -3.86 5.75 12.14
C PRO A 114 -4.61 4.62 11.42
N ASP A 115 -5.66 4.09 12.07
CA ASP A 115 -6.52 3.06 11.45
C ASP A 115 -7.14 3.59 10.14
N LEU A 116 -6.90 2.87 9.06
CA LEU A 116 -7.34 3.21 7.72
C LEU A 116 -8.84 2.91 7.51
N TYR A 117 -9.42 1.98 8.27
CA TYR A 117 -10.82 1.56 8.08
C TYR A 117 -11.82 2.73 8.20
N PRO A 118 -11.82 3.53 9.28
CA PRO A 118 -12.77 4.64 9.41
C PRO A 118 -12.65 5.68 8.29
N ILE A 119 -11.43 5.95 7.82
CA ILE A 119 -11.16 6.93 6.76
C ILE A 119 -11.78 6.45 5.44
N ILE A 120 -11.49 5.21 5.04
CA ILE A 120 -11.99 4.65 3.78
C ILE A 120 -13.51 4.40 3.85
N ASP A 121 -14.02 3.88 4.96
CA ASP A 121 -15.45 3.61 5.15
C ASP A 121 -16.28 4.89 5.08
N GLN A 122 -15.85 5.95 5.78
CA GLN A 122 -16.51 7.25 5.72
C GLN A 122 -16.49 7.81 4.28
N PHE A 123 -15.33 7.79 3.62
CA PHE A 123 -15.22 8.25 2.25
C PHE A 123 -16.15 7.47 1.32
N TYR A 124 -16.13 6.13 1.41
CA TYR A 124 -16.98 5.24 0.61
C TYR A 124 -18.46 5.55 0.81
N LYS A 125 -18.94 5.69 2.05
CA LYS A 125 -20.35 5.98 2.37
C LYS A 125 -20.80 7.35 1.84
N GLN A 126 -19.92 8.35 1.80
CA GLN A 126 -20.22 9.68 1.25
C GLN A 126 -20.32 9.72 -0.29
N LEU A 127 -19.77 8.73 -0.98
CA LEU A 127 -19.89 8.63 -2.43
C LEU A 127 -21.32 8.23 -2.82
N LYS A 128 -21.98 9.11 -3.59
CA LYS A 128 -23.24 8.76 -4.27
C LYS A 128 -22.96 7.65 -5.28
N VAL A 129 -23.72 6.57 -5.20
CA VAL A 129 -23.67 5.48 -6.19
C VAL A 129 -24.11 6.07 -7.52
N LYS A 130 -23.22 6.10 -8.51
CA LYS A 130 -23.66 6.11 -9.90
C LYS A 130 -23.96 4.66 -10.25
N LYS A 131 -25.23 4.34 -10.52
CA LYS A 131 -25.57 3.09 -11.18
C LYS A 131 -25.04 3.22 -12.60
N GLU A 132 -24.09 2.37 -12.97
CA GLU A 132 -23.86 2.02 -14.37
C GLU A 132 -24.88 0.95 -14.78
#